data_AF-A0A0P0VWB2-F1
#
_entry.id   AF-A0A0P0VWB2-F1
#
_cell.length_a   1.000
_cell.length_b   1.000
_cell.length_c   1.000
_cell.angle_alpha   90.00
_cell.angle_beta   90.00
_cell.angle_gamma   90.00
#
_symmetry.space_group_name_H-M   'P 1'
#
loop_
_entity.id
_entity.type
_entity.pdbx_description
1 polymer ?
#
loop_
_entity_poly.entity_id
_entity_poly.type
_entity_poly.pdbx_seq_one_letter_code
_entity_poly.pdbx_strand_id
1 'polypeptide(L)'
;ITQLQSKGGLRCNVIANAANWRLKPGGGGVNAAIYNAAGEDLQRATKECADTLRPGSSVAVPLPSTSPLHQREGVTHIIHVLGPNMNPMRPDCLKNDYTKGSKILHEAYTSLFENFVAIVQSCMGKQNTEPALEKPATAVTSPNDSKTKRECNHDSERTKKHKLVQPNTSSNQAREGDSKRSGVTTTKTWGSWAQALYELAMHPENYKNSDSLLEISDDFVVLNDLYPKAKRHVLVVSRKDGLDSLADVKKEHLPLLRRMHSAGVKWAQKFLEEDSSLVFRLGYHSVPSMRQLHLHIISQDFNSASLKNKKHWNSFTTTFFLDSVDVIEEIDQRGSATISSDDRVLAMELRCHRCRSAHPNIPKLKSHIASCKSSFPSHLLQKDRLLSSSTMHMDCT
;
A
#
# COMPACT_ATOMS: atom_id res chain seq x y z
N ILE A 1 -7.66 -7.46 -12.21
CA ILE A 1 -8.29 -8.80 -12.14
C ILE A 1 -9.31 -9.02 -13.25
N THR A 2 -10.20 -8.06 -13.55
CA THR A 2 -11.21 -8.16 -14.62
C THR A 2 -10.74 -7.71 -16.03
N GLN A 3 -9.43 -7.52 -16.22
CA GLN A 3 -8.77 -7.10 -17.47
C GLN A 3 -7.36 -7.73 -17.56
N LEU A 4 -7.22 -8.97 -17.07
CA LEU A 4 -5.91 -9.65 -16.98
C LEU A 4 -5.40 -10.11 -18.35
N GLN A 5 -6.27 -10.60 -19.22
CA GLN A 5 -5.92 -10.95 -20.59
C GLN A 5 -5.84 -9.69 -21.46
N SER A 6 -6.92 -8.88 -21.48
CA SER A 6 -7.06 -7.77 -22.44
C SER A 6 -6.14 -6.57 -22.20
N LYS A 7 -5.65 -6.37 -20.97
CA LYS A 7 -4.68 -5.31 -20.63
C LYS A 7 -3.38 -5.82 -20.00
N GLY A 8 -3.38 -7.02 -19.42
CA GLY A 8 -2.21 -7.61 -18.76
C GLY A 8 -1.46 -8.66 -19.58
N GLY A 9 -2.01 -9.14 -20.70
CA GLY A 9 -1.42 -10.22 -21.51
C GLY A 9 -1.37 -11.58 -20.79
N LEU A 10 -2.11 -11.75 -19.69
CA LEU A 10 -2.07 -12.93 -18.83
C LEU A 10 -3.50 -13.47 -18.63
N ARG A 11 -3.85 -14.52 -19.37
CA ARG A 11 -5.15 -15.19 -19.19
C ARG A 11 -5.18 -15.98 -17.86
N CYS A 12 -6.23 -15.80 -17.08
CA CYS A 12 -6.47 -16.55 -15.83
C CYS A 12 -7.92 -17.04 -15.80
N ASN A 13 -8.15 -18.34 -16.02
CA ASN A 13 -9.49 -18.90 -16.13
C ASN A 13 -10.28 -18.90 -14.81
N VAL A 14 -9.60 -18.82 -13.66
CA VAL A 14 -10.24 -18.74 -12.34
C VAL A 14 -9.74 -17.47 -11.63
N ILE A 15 -10.66 -16.71 -11.04
CA ILE A 15 -10.32 -15.50 -10.25
C ILE A 15 -11.00 -15.51 -8.88
N ALA A 16 -10.31 -14.97 -7.87
CA ALA A 16 -10.87 -14.77 -6.53
C ALA A 16 -11.61 -13.43 -6.42
N ASN A 17 -12.73 -13.41 -5.70
CA ASN A 17 -13.47 -12.21 -5.32
C ASN A 17 -13.50 -12.08 -3.79
N ALA A 18 -12.99 -10.96 -3.25
CA ALA A 18 -13.22 -10.61 -1.84
C ALA A 18 -14.66 -10.10 -1.66
N ALA A 19 -15.55 -11.04 -1.33
CA ALA A 19 -16.99 -10.86 -1.35
C ALA A 19 -17.53 -10.21 -0.07
N ASN A 20 -18.83 -9.91 -0.08
CA ASN A 20 -19.61 -9.64 1.14
C ASN A 20 -20.41 -10.89 1.53
N TRP A 21 -20.79 -11.00 2.82
CA TRP A 21 -21.49 -12.17 3.36
C TRP A 21 -22.82 -12.50 2.68
N ARG A 22 -23.44 -11.52 2.00
CA ARG A 22 -24.71 -11.71 1.25
C ARG A 22 -24.49 -12.15 -0.19
N LEU A 23 -23.24 -12.27 -0.68
CA LEU A 23 -22.94 -12.62 -2.07
C LEU A 23 -23.66 -11.75 -3.12
N LYS A 24 -23.81 -10.44 -2.86
CA LYS A 24 -24.50 -9.50 -3.78
C LYS A 24 -23.53 -8.48 -4.43
N PRO A 25 -23.90 -7.81 -5.54
CA PRO A 25 -23.11 -6.75 -6.16
C PRO A 25 -22.82 -5.53 -5.29
N GLY A 26 -22.01 -4.61 -5.83
CA GLY A 26 -21.72 -3.34 -5.18
C GLY A 26 -20.75 -3.46 -4.01
N GLY A 27 -20.91 -2.61 -2.99
CA GLY A 27 -20.02 -2.52 -1.81
C GLY A 27 -18.66 -1.86 -2.08
N GLY A 28 -18.35 -1.54 -3.34
CA GLY A 28 -17.06 -1.03 -3.79
C GLY A 28 -15.99 -2.12 -3.96
N GLY A 29 -14.74 -1.69 -4.12
CA GLY A 29 -13.58 -2.59 -4.20
C GLY A 29 -13.63 -3.59 -5.35
N VAL A 30 -12.99 -4.74 -5.15
CA VAL A 30 -12.91 -5.81 -6.17
C VAL A 30 -14.28 -6.46 -6.45
N ASN A 31 -15.16 -6.56 -5.44
CA ASN A 31 -16.50 -7.11 -5.59
C ASN A 31 -17.33 -6.34 -6.62
N ALA A 32 -17.41 -5.01 -6.49
CA ALA A 32 -18.09 -4.17 -7.47
C ALA A 32 -17.46 -4.30 -8.87
N ALA A 33 -16.12 -4.33 -8.97
CA ALA A 33 -15.44 -4.46 -10.25
C ALA A 33 -15.73 -5.81 -10.95
N ILE A 34 -15.80 -6.91 -10.20
CA ILE A 34 -16.10 -8.26 -10.72
C ILE A 34 -17.56 -8.36 -11.18
N TYR A 35 -18.54 -7.98 -10.35
CA TYR A 35 -19.95 -7.99 -10.76
C TYR A 35 -20.22 -7.07 -11.96
N ASN A 36 -19.62 -5.86 -12.00
CA ASN A 36 -19.79 -4.94 -13.14
C ASN A 36 -19.18 -5.48 -14.44
N ALA A 37 -18.09 -6.25 -14.37
CA ALA A 37 -17.46 -6.83 -15.56
C ALA A 37 -18.19 -8.10 -16.05
N ALA A 38 -18.73 -8.90 -15.12
CA ALA A 38 -19.36 -10.18 -15.38
C ALA A 38 -20.87 -10.09 -15.71
N GLY A 39 -21.54 -9.01 -15.31
CA GLY A 39 -22.95 -8.78 -15.56
C GLY A 39 -23.89 -9.62 -14.67
N GLU A 40 -25.15 -9.72 -15.09
CA GLU A 40 -26.19 -10.41 -14.36
C GLU A 40 -26.01 -11.94 -14.32
N ASP A 41 -25.29 -12.51 -15.28
CA ASP A 41 -24.94 -13.93 -15.32
C ASP A 41 -24.23 -14.40 -14.05
N LEU A 42 -23.31 -13.60 -13.50
CA LEU A 42 -22.69 -13.89 -12.22
C LEU A 42 -23.70 -13.80 -11.08
N GLN A 43 -24.62 -12.83 -11.09
CA GLN A 43 -25.65 -12.73 -10.05
C GLN A 43 -26.60 -13.93 -10.03
N ARG A 44 -26.89 -14.49 -11.21
CA ARG A 44 -27.70 -15.69 -11.38
C ARG A 44 -26.94 -16.94 -10.91
N ALA A 45 -25.77 -17.20 -11.48
CA ALA A 45 -24.92 -18.34 -11.11
C ALA A 45 -24.51 -18.32 -9.62
N THR A 46 -24.26 -17.14 -9.03
CA THR A 46 -23.95 -17.05 -7.59
C THR A 46 -25.14 -17.55 -6.75
N LYS A 47 -26.38 -17.14 -7.06
CA LYS A 47 -27.59 -17.58 -6.34
C LYS A 47 -27.84 -19.08 -6.48
N GLU A 48 -27.49 -19.66 -7.63
CA GLU A 48 -27.60 -21.09 -7.91
C GLU A 48 -26.58 -21.91 -7.08
N CYS A 49 -25.41 -21.34 -6.76
CA CYS A 49 -24.39 -22.00 -5.95
C CYS A 49 -24.48 -21.72 -4.43
N ALA A 50 -24.85 -20.51 -4.00
CA ALA A 50 -24.94 -20.13 -2.59
C ALA A 50 -25.73 -18.82 -2.34
N ASP A 51 -26.40 -18.70 -1.18
CA ASP A 51 -27.01 -17.44 -0.75
C ASP A 51 -26.06 -16.55 0.08
N THR A 52 -25.29 -17.14 1.01
CA THR A 52 -24.43 -16.41 1.96
C THR A 52 -23.09 -17.11 2.22
N LEU A 53 -22.13 -16.37 2.79
CA LEU A 53 -20.85 -16.89 3.32
C LEU A 53 -20.63 -16.46 4.77
N ARG A 54 -19.85 -17.26 5.50
CA ARG A 54 -19.27 -16.90 6.82
C ARG A 54 -17.78 -16.54 6.67
N PRO A 55 -17.21 -15.68 7.53
CA PRO A 55 -15.78 -15.38 7.51
C PRO A 55 -14.95 -16.65 7.65
N GLY A 56 -13.92 -16.80 6.82
CA GLY A 56 -13.09 -18.02 6.73
C GLY A 56 -13.54 -18.99 5.63
N SER A 57 -14.70 -18.76 4.99
CA SER A 57 -15.25 -19.63 3.95
C SER A 57 -15.18 -19.02 2.54
N SER A 58 -15.22 -19.89 1.53
CA SER A 58 -15.36 -19.51 0.12
C SER A 58 -16.22 -20.50 -0.67
N VAL A 59 -16.75 -20.05 -1.81
CA VAL A 59 -17.56 -20.85 -2.74
C VAL A 59 -17.15 -20.60 -4.20
N ALA A 60 -16.94 -21.67 -4.95
CA ALA A 60 -16.73 -21.64 -6.39
C ALA A 60 -18.06 -21.44 -7.15
N VAL A 61 -18.07 -20.50 -8.10
CA VAL A 61 -19.19 -20.24 -9.00
C VAL A 61 -18.71 -20.36 -10.45
N PRO A 62 -19.23 -21.30 -11.26
CA PRO A 62 -19.00 -21.33 -12.69
C PRO A 62 -19.55 -20.06 -13.35
N LEU A 63 -18.77 -19.43 -14.23
CA LEU A 63 -19.16 -18.22 -14.94
C LEU A 63 -19.65 -18.58 -16.36
N PRO A 64 -20.94 -18.36 -16.69
CA PRO A 64 -21.48 -18.67 -18.02
C PRO A 64 -20.68 -18.04 -19.17
N SER A 65 -20.59 -18.74 -20.31
CA SER A 65 -19.93 -18.27 -21.53
C SER A 65 -20.63 -17.07 -22.21
N THR A 66 -21.87 -16.81 -21.81
CA THR A 66 -22.61 -15.57 -22.13
C THR A 66 -22.07 -14.34 -21.39
N SER A 67 -21.32 -14.53 -20.29
CA SER A 67 -20.80 -13.42 -19.49
C SER A 67 -19.76 -12.61 -20.26
N PRO A 68 -19.89 -11.26 -20.30
CA PRO A 68 -18.89 -10.41 -20.93
C PRO A 68 -17.48 -10.50 -20.32
N LEU A 69 -17.34 -11.01 -19.08
CA LEU A 69 -16.04 -11.29 -18.48
C LEU A 69 -15.44 -12.62 -18.96
N HIS A 70 -16.27 -13.64 -19.17
CA HIS A 70 -15.85 -14.91 -19.79
C HIS A 70 -15.34 -14.65 -21.21
N GLN A 71 -16.11 -13.91 -22.00
CA GLN A 71 -15.82 -13.65 -23.42
C GLN A 71 -14.54 -12.83 -23.65
N ARG A 72 -14.25 -11.83 -22.79
CA ARG A 72 -13.10 -10.92 -22.98
C ARG A 72 -11.82 -11.37 -22.25
N GLU A 73 -11.94 -12.09 -21.14
CA GLU A 73 -10.81 -12.44 -20.27
C GLU A 73 -10.59 -13.95 -20.10
N GLY A 74 -11.43 -14.78 -20.73
CA GLY A 74 -11.34 -16.24 -20.67
C GLY A 74 -11.65 -16.86 -19.30
N VAL A 75 -12.27 -16.09 -18.39
CA VAL A 75 -12.65 -16.49 -17.03
C VAL A 75 -13.80 -17.47 -17.07
N THR A 76 -13.58 -18.70 -16.60
CA THR A 76 -14.60 -19.76 -16.51
C THR A 76 -15.18 -19.92 -15.10
N HIS A 77 -14.49 -19.46 -14.05
CA HIS A 77 -14.96 -19.55 -12.65
C HIS A 77 -14.57 -18.33 -11.82
N ILE A 78 -15.43 -18.00 -10.85
CA ILE A 78 -15.17 -16.99 -9.82
C ILE A 78 -15.33 -17.66 -8.45
N ILE A 79 -14.31 -17.55 -7.60
CA ILE A 79 -14.38 -18.04 -6.21
C ILE A 79 -14.68 -16.84 -5.31
N HIS A 80 -15.87 -16.80 -4.71
CA HIS A 80 -16.22 -15.80 -3.71
C HIS A 80 -15.63 -16.19 -2.37
N VAL A 81 -14.85 -15.30 -1.75
CA VAL A 81 -14.16 -15.52 -0.47
C VAL A 81 -14.58 -14.46 0.52
N LEU A 82 -14.93 -14.84 1.75
CA LEU A 82 -15.19 -13.90 2.84
C LEU A 82 -14.06 -13.97 3.88
N GLY A 83 -13.20 -12.95 3.88
CA GLY A 83 -12.17 -12.78 4.91
C GLY A 83 -12.72 -12.25 6.25
N PRO A 84 -11.87 -12.16 7.29
CA PRO A 84 -12.22 -11.54 8.57
C PRO A 84 -12.48 -10.04 8.41
N ASN A 85 -13.36 -9.48 9.23
CA ASN A 85 -13.59 -8.04 9.29
C ASN A 85 -12.89 -7.40 10.51
N MET A 86 -12.12 -6.33 10.26
CA MET A 86 -11.53 -5.47 11.30
C MET A 86 -12.14 -4.05 11.33
N ASN A 87 -13.11 -3.74 10.46
CA ASN A 87 -13.76 -2.44 10.43
C ASN A 87 -14.97 -2.43 11.39
N PRO A 88 -14.97 -1.61 12.47
CA PRO A 88 -16.09 -1.52 13.41
C PRO A 88 -17.39 -0.98 12.81
N MET A 89 -17.34 -0.37 11.62
CA MET A 89 -18.52 0.08 10.86
C MET A 89 -19.07 -1.00 9.91
N ARG A 90 -18.72 -2.28 10.12
CA ARG A 90 -19.17 -3.43 9.31
C ARG A 90 -19.54 -4.61 10.23
N PRO A 91 -20.46 -5.51 9.81
CA PRO A 91 -20.79 -6.73 10.55
C PRO A 91 -19.58 -7.61 10.86
N ASP A 92 -19.70 -8.46 11.89
CA ASP A 92 -18.67 -9.43 12.29
C ASP A 92 -17.28 -8.83 12.55
N CYS A 93 -17.22 -7.57 13.01
CA CYS A 93 -15.96 -6.94 13.37
C CYS A 93 -15.31 -7.63 14.57
N LEU A 94 -14.06 -8.08 14.38
CA LEU A 94 -13.26 -8.75 15.40
C LEU A 94 -12.60 -7.78 16.40
N LYS A 95 -12.83 -6.46 16.29
CA LYS A 95 -12.39 -5.44 17.27
C LYS A 95 -10.89 -5.52 17.63
N ASN A 96 -10.03 -5.71 16.62
CA ASN A 96 -8.58 -5.90 16.75
C ASN A 96 -8.12 -7.20 17.45
N ASP A 97 -8.99 -8.22 17.58
CA ASP A 97 -8.57 -9.61 17.86
C ASP A 97 -7.84 -10.18 16.64
N TYR A 98 -6.55 -9.83 16.52
CA TYR A 98 -5.67 -10.29 15.45
C TYR A 98 -5.32 -11.78 15.56
N THR A 99 -5.49 -12.41 16.72
CA THR A 99 -5.29 -13.86 16.88
C THR A 99 -6.39 -14.61 16.10
N LYS A 100 -7.65 -14.30 16.40
CA LYS A 100 -8.81 -14.84 15.66
C LYS A 100 -8.85 -14.34 14.23
N GLY A 101 -8.47 -13.08 13.99
CA GLY A 101 -8.36 -12.50 12.66
C GLY A 101 -7.37 -13.24 11.76
N SER A 102 -6.18 -13.56 12.26
CA SER A 102 -5.16 -14.28 11.49
C SER A 102 -5.59 -15.72 11.20
N LYS A 103 -6.21 -16.40 12.18
CA LYS A 103 -6.82 -17.72 11.98
C LYS A 103 -7.86 -17.70 10.85
N ILE A 104 -8.85 -16.80 10.93
CA ILE A 104 -9.93 -16.69 9.93
C ILE A 104 -9.39 -16.27 8.55
N LEU A 105 -8.33 -15.47 8.50
CA LEU A 105 -7.67 -15.13 7.22
C LEU A 105 -6.97 -16.36 6.61
N HIS A 106 -6.31 -17.17 7.43
CA HIS A 106 -5.68 -18.41 6.97
C HIS A 106 -6.73 -19.42 6.48
N GLU A 107 -7.83 -19.59 7.22
CA GLU A 107 -8.97 -20.44 6.82
C GLU A 107 -9.55 -19.99 5.47
N ALA A 108 -9.72 -18.67 5.26
CA ALA A 108 -10.19 -18.11 4.00
C ALA A 108 -9.25 -18.37 2.82
N TYR A 109 -7.92 -18.28 3.03
CA TYR A 109 -6.94 -18.61 1.98
C TYR A 109 -6.88 -20.11 1.68
N THR A 110 -6.89 -20.97 2.70
CA THR A 110 -7.00 -22.42 2.51
C THR A 110 -8.26 -22.78 1.73
N SER A 111 -9.43 -22.27 2.15
CA SER A 111 -10.70 -22.51 1.46
C SER A 111 -10.68 -22.05 -0.01
N LEU A 112 -10.08 -20.90 -0.31
CA LEU A 112 -9.89 -20.40 -1.68
C LEU A 112 -9.05 -21.37 -2.53
N PHE A 113 -7.90 -21.81 -2.01
CA PHE A 113 -6.98 -22.65 -2.78
C PHE A 113 -7.50 -24.09 -2.96
N GLU A 114 -8.19 -24.66 -1.97
CA GLU A 114 -8.88 -25.96 -2.13
C GLU A 114 -9.98 -25.88 -3.19
N ASN A 115 -10.81 -24.83 -3.18
CA ASN A 115 -11.80 -24.61 -4.26
C ASN A 115 -11.13 -24.50 -5.64
N PHE A 116 -9.99 -23.79 -5.74
CA PHE A 116 -9.24 -23.67 -6.99
C PHE A 116 -8.69 -25.01 -7.47
N VAL A 117 -8.09 -25.80 -6.58
CA VAL A 117 -7.55 -27.14 -6.88
C VAL A 117 -8.67 -28.08 -7.38
N ALA A 118 -9.81 -28.11 -6.69
CA ALA A 118 -10.97 -28.92 -7.09
C ALA A 118 -11.48 -28.55 -8.50
N ILE A 119 -11.58 -27.25 -8.83
CA ILE A 119 -11.96 -26.79 -10.17
C ILE A 119 -10.99 -27.34 -11.22
N VAL A 120 -9.68 -27.10 -11.09
CA VAL A 120 -8.72 -27.47 -12.14
C VAL A 120 -8.58 -28.98 -12.30
N GLN A 121 -8.67 -29.76 -11.22
CA GLN A 121 -8.73 -31.22 -11.29
C GLN A 121 -9.97 -31.72 -12.04
N SER A 122 -11.15 -31.13 -11.78
CA SER A 122 -12.39 -31.46 -12.50
C SER A 122 -12.33 -31.14 -13.99
N CYS A 123 -11.56 -30.11 -14.40
CA CYS A 123 -11.32 -29.79 -15.80
C CYS A 123 -10.38 -30.81 -16.48
N MET A 124 -9.34 -31.28 -15.78
CA MET A 124 -8.40 -32.26 -16.31
C MET A 124 -9.05 -33.65 -16.46
N GLY A 125 -9.86 -34.09 -15.49
CA GLY A 125 -10.54 -35.38 -15.55
C GLY A 125 -11.45 -35.55 -16.77
N LYS A 126 -12.05 -34.45 -17.27
CA LYS A 126 -12.96 -34.46 -18.42
C LYS A 126 -12.27 -34.54 -19.79
N GLN A 127 -10.94 -34.51 -19.86
CA GLN A 127 -10.20 -34.64 -21.12
C GLN A 127 -9.81 -36.09 -21.47
N ASN A 128 -10.05 -37.05 -20.57
CA ASN A 128 -9.72 -38.46 -20.76
C ASN A 128 -10.95 -39.34 -21.08
N THR A 129 -12.00 -38.79 -21.71
CA THR A 129 -13.23 -39.56 -22.01
C THR A 129 -13.99 -39.04 -23.24
N GLU A 130 -13.45 -39.27 -24.43
CA GLU A 130 -14.23 -39.34 -25.67
C GLU A 130 -14.13 -40.75 -26.28
N PRO A 131 -15.24 -41.35 -26.75
CA PRO A 131 -15.20 -42.57 -27.55
C PRO A 131 -14.77 -42.25 -28.98
N ALA A 132 -13.97 -43.13 -29.59
CA ALA A 132 -13.57 -42.97 -30.98
C ALA A 132 -14.73 -43.29 -31.94
N LEU A 133 -14.85 -42.52 -33.03
CA LEU A 133 -15.27 -43.05 -34.33
C LEU A 133 -14.75 -42.19 -35.51
N GLU A 134 -14.07 -42.86 -36.43
CA GLU A 134 -13.97 -42.64 -37.89
C GLU A 134 -13.54 -41.27 -38.51
N LYS A 135 -12.56 -41.39 -39.42
CA LYS A 135 -12.28 -40.50 -40.56
C LYS A 135 -12.40 -41.31 -41.86
N PRO A 136 -12.84 -40.70 -42.96
CA PRO A 136 -11.93 -40.46 -44.09
C PRO A 136 -12.19 -39.09 -44.78
N ALA A 137 -11.47 -38.64 -45.82
CA ALA A 137 -10.05 -38.70 -46.19
C ALA A 137 -9.88 -37.90 -47.52
N THR A 138 -8.81 -37.09 -47.69
CA THR A 138 -8.38 -36.42 -48.96
C THR A 138 -9.40 -35.46 -49.64
N ALA A 139 -9.05 -34.35 -50.30
CA ALA A 139 -7.84 -34.00 -51.03
C ALA A 139 -7.59 -32.46 -51.17
N VAL A 140 -6.41 -32.12 -51.70
CA VAL A 140 -5.93 -30.84 -52.32
C VAL A 140 -6.96 -30.11 -53.20
N THR A 141 -6.91 -28.79 -53.49
CA THR A 141 -5.93 -27.66 -53.34
C THR A 141 -6.73 -26.33 -53.15
N SER A 142 -6.26 -25.06 -53.11
CA SER A 142 -4.98 -24.34 -53.29
C SER A 142 -5.06 -22.94 -52.61
N PRO A 143 -3.94 -22.21 -52.34
CA PRO A 143 -3.96 -20.83 -51.83
C PRO A 143 -3.93 -19.77 -52.95
N ASN A 144 -4.28 -18.51 -52.64
CA ASN A 144 -4.10 -17.37 -53.55
C ASN A 144 -3.91 -16.04 -52.78
N ASP A 145 -2.72 -15.43 -52.89
CA ASP A 145 -2.34 -14.18 -52.22
C ASP A 145 -2.58 -12.95 -53.11
N SER A 146 -3.00 -11.80 -52.54
CA SER A 146 -2.67 -10.50 -53.14
C SER A 146 -2.78 -9.26 -52.23
N LYS A 147 -1.74 -8.40 -52.34
CA LYS A 147 -1.74 -6.93 -52.21
C LYS A 147 -1.92 -6.27 -50.82
N THR A 148 -0.77 -6.03 -50.17
CA THR A 148 -0.19 -4.68 -49.87
C THR A 148 -1.14 -3.47 -49.74
N LYS A 149 -0.95 -2.52 -48.79
CA LYS A 149 0.27 -1.73 -48.60
C LYS A 149 0.19 -0.73 -47.41
N ARG A 150 1.37 -0.44 -46.82
CA ARG A 150 1.89 0.89 -46.36
C ARG A 150 2.24 1.01 -44.86
N GLU A 151 3.37 1.67 -44.61
CA GLU A 151 4.07 1.76 -43.32
C GLU A 151 3.76 3.05 -42.52
N CYS A 152 4.05 3.03 -41.21
CA CYS A 152 4.90 4.05 -40.58
C CYS A 152 5.52 3.50 -39.26
N ASN A 153 6.68 4.03 -38.86
CA ASN A 153 7.40 3.64 -37.64
C ASN A 153 7.09 4.58 -36.46
N HIS A 154 7.16 4.09 -35.21
CA HIS A 154 8.25 4.47 -34.30
C HIS A 154 8.23 3.73 -32.94
N ASP A 155 9.41 3.23 -32.59
CA ASP A 155 10.09 3.30 -31.28
C ASP A 155 9.41 3.00 -29.91
N SER A 156 9.87 1.87 -29.35
CA SER A 156 10.75 1.81 -28.17
C SER A 156 10.24 1.52 -26.73
N GLU A 157 11.12 0.75 -26.08
CA GLU A 157 11.42 0.61 -24.64
C GLU A 157 10.42 -0.05 -23.65
N ARG A 158 10.78 -1.30 -23.29
CA ARG A 158 11.01 -1.80 -21.92
C ARG A 158 9.98 -1.54 -20.80
N THR A 159 9.64 -2.62 -20.11
CA THR A 159 10.11 -2.79 -18.71
C THR A 159 10.27 -4.27 -18.34
N LYS A 160 11.22 -4.59 -17.46
CA LYS A 160 11.61 -5.98 -17.15
C LYS A 160 10.82 -6.56 -15.97
N LYS A 161 10.43 -7.83 -16.06
CA LYS A 161 10.06 -8.65 -14.88
C LYS A 161 11.29 -8.84 -13.99
N HIS A 162 11.19 -8.56 -12.70
CA HIS A 162 12.15 -9.03 -11.69
C HIS A 162 11.43 -9.94 -10.68
N LYS A 163 12.00 -11.12 -10.44
CA LYS A 163 11.50 -12.10 -9.46
C LYS A 163 11.87 -11.64 -8.05
N LEU A 164 10.96 -11.84 -7.09
CA LEU A 164 11.34 -11.90 -5.69
C LEU A 164 12.02 -13.25 -5.43
N VAL A 165 13.10 -13.25 -4.64
CA VAL A 165 13.90 -14.45 -4.32
C VAL A 165 13.67 -14.82 -2.85
N GLN A 166 13.38 -16.10 -2.58
CA GLN A 166 13.45 -16.68 -1.24
C GLN A 166 14.88 -17.09 -0.90
N PRO A 167 15.33 -16.87 0.35
CA PRO A 167 16.33 -17.71 1.00
C PRO A 167 15.63 -18.76 1.87
N ASN A 168 15.86 -20.05 1.57
CA ASN A 168 15.65 -21.12 2.55
C ASN A 168 16.91 -21.25 3.40
N THR A 169 16.77 -21.37 4.72
CA THR A 169 17.76 -22.03 5.58
C THR A 169 17.06 -22.65 6.79
N SER A 170 17.57 -23.79 7.24
CA SER A 170 16.86 -24.71 8.15
C SER A 170 17.39 -24.66 9.58
N SER A 171 16.53 -25.05 10.53
CA SER A 171 16.85 -25.80 11.75
C SER A 171 18.08 -25.39 12.59
N ASN A 172 17.83 -25.01 13.86
CA ASN A 172 18.25 -25.90 14.97
C ASN A 172 17.51 -25.58 16.29
N GLN A 173 17.73 -26.42 17.30
CA GLN A 173 16.85 -26.61 18.46
C GLN A 173 17.33 -25.90 19.74
N ALA A 174 16.35 -25.59 20.60
CA ALA A 174 16.38 -25.63 22.08
C ALA A 174 17.55 -24.99 22.85
N ARG A 175 17.19 -24.12 23.82
CA ARG A 175 17.05 -24.54 25.23
C ARG A 175 16.29 -23.50 26.07
N GLU A 176 15.71 -23.96 27.17
CA GLU A 176 15.01 -23.13 28.15
C GLU A 176 16.02 -22.50 29.14
N GLY A 177 15.66 -21.34 29.69
CA GLY A 177 16.42 -20.62 30.72
C GLY A 177 15.50 -19.64 31.46
N ASP A 178 15.53 -19.65 32.78
CA ASP A 178 14.47 -19.09 33.63
C ASP A 178 14.75 -17.68 34.20
N SER A 179 13.68 -17.06 34.69
CA SER A 179 13.62 -16.05 35.76
C SER A 179 13.91 -14.57 35.45
N LYS A 180 12.80 -13.81 35.45
CA LYS A 180 12.59 -12.57 36.25
C LYS A 180 13.51 -11.36 35.97
N ARG A 181 12.94 -10.33 35.32
CA ARG A 181 12.57 -9.09 36.05
C ARG A 181 11.58 -8.17 35.32
N SER A 182 10.77 -7.52 36.15
CA SER A 182 9.76 -6.49 35.86
C SER A 182 10.20 -5.41 34.85
N GLY A 183 9.39 -5.18 33.82
CA GLY A 183 9.52 -4.04 32.90
C GLY A 183 8.63 -4.18 31.66
N VAL A 184 7.33 -3.87 31.78
CA VAL A 184 6.38 -4.02 30.66
C VAL A 184 6.45 -2.83 29.71
N THR A 185 7.52 -2.75 28.92
CA THR A 185 7.50 -2.05 27.63
C THR A 185 6.85 -2.95 26.59
N THR A 186 5.74 -2.51 25.99
CA THR A 186 5.03 -3.28 24.97
C THR A 186 5.80 -3.28 23.65
N THR A 187 6.66 -4.28 23.45
CA THR A 187 7.45 -4.45 22.23
C THR A 187 6.56 -4.71 21.03
N LYS A 188 6.40 -3.69 20.18
CA LYS A 188 5.56 -3.74 18.98
C LYS A 188 6.15 -4.73 17.98
N THR A 189 5.51 -5.88 17.78
CA THR A 189 6.00 -6.92 16.87
C THR A 189 5.88 -6.46 15.42
N TRP A 190 7.00 -6.11 14.79
CA TRP A 190 7.04 -5.68 13.40
C TRP A 190 7.02 -6.87 12.43
N GLY A 191 6.05 -6.89 11.50
CA GLY A 191 6.05 -7.83 10.39
C GLY A 191 7.20 -7.59 9.41
N SER A 192 7.62 -8.61 8.67
CA SER A 192 8.80 -8.55 7.78
C SER A 192 8.77 -7.39 6.77
N TRP A 193 7.60 -7.06 6.21
CA TRP A 193 7.43 -5.93 5.29
C TRP A 193 7.73 -4.56 5.93
N ALA A 194 7.64 -4.46 7.26
CA ALA A 194 7.86 -3.23 8.01
C ALA A 194 9.31 -3.01 8.45
N GLN A 195 10.21 -3.99 8.23
CA GLN A 195 11.64 -3.91 8.55
C GLN A 195 12.46 -3.17 7.46
N ALA A 196 11.87 -2.85 6.31
CA ALA A 196 12.62 -2.43 5.13
C ALA A 196 13.45 -1.13 5.29
N LEU A 197 13.05 -0.19 6.16
CA LEU A 197 13.89 0.99 6.47
C LEU A 197 14.92 0.72 7.57
N TYR A 198 14.67 -0.25 8.46
CA TYR A 198 15.64 -0.70 9.45
C TYR A 198 16.84 -1.40 8.78
N GLU A 199 16.59 -2.37 7.90
CA GLU A 199 17.64 -3.06 7.14
C GLU A 199 18.50 -2.05 6.34
N LEU A 200 17.85 -1.07 5.70
CA LEU A 200 18.52 -0.02 4.94
C LEU A 200 19.33 0.95 5.82
N ALA A 201 18.87 1.25 7.03
CA ALA A 201 19.59 2.14 7.95
C ALA A 201 20.77 1.45 8.66
N MET A 202 20.62 0.17 9.05
CA MET A 202 21.72 -0.61 9.63
C MET A 202 22.76 -0.94 8.56
N HIS A 203 22.30 -1.39 7.39
CA HIS A 203 23.11 -1.97 6.32
C HIS A 203 22.94 -1.24 4.95
N PRO A 204 23.18 0.08 4.86
CA PRO A 204 23.02 0.82 3.61
C PRO A 204 23.92 0.29 2.47
N GLU A 205 25.08 -0.27 2.80
CA GLU A 205 26.00 -0.91 1.86
C GLU A 205 25.41 -2.12 1.14
N ASN A 206 24.42 -2.79 1.74
CA ASN A 206 23.73 -3.93 1.16
C ASN A 206 22.54 -3.50 0.25
N TYR A 207 22.20 -2.21 0.21
CA TYR A 207 20.99 -1.73 -0.45
C TYR A 207 21.17 -1.50 -1.96
N LYS A 208 20.80 -2.51 -2.76
CA LYS A 208 21.01 -2.60 -4.22
C LYS A 208 20.27 -1.55 -5.09
N ASN A 209 19.55 -0.60 -4.52
CA ASN A 209 18.81 0.43 -5.25
C ASN A 209 19.33 1.83 -4.89
N SER A 210 20.58 2.08 -5.31
CA SER A 210 21.37 3.30 -5.10
C SER A 210 20.58 4.58 -5.33
N ASP A 211 19.78 4.62 -6.39
CA ASP A 211 19.12 5.82 -6.94
C ASP A 211 18.07 6.41 -5.97
N SER A 212 17.68 5.64 -4.96
CA SER A 212 16.81 6.12 -3.88
C SER A 212 17.56 6.64 -2.65
N LEU A 213 18.81 6.22 -2.44
CA LEU A 213 19.65 6.56 -1.28
C LEU A 213 20.47 7.82 -1.59
N LEU A 214 20.18 8.90 -0.85
CA LEU A 214 20.64 10.26 -1.15
C LEU A 214 21.87 10.70 -0.35
N GLU A 215 21.99 10.22 0.90
CA GLU A 215 23.07 10.58 1.82
C GLU A 215 23.19 9.49 2.90
N ILE A 216 24.43 9.18 3.31
CA ILE A 216 24.75 8.25 4.40
C ILE A 216 25.63 9.03 5.39
N SER A 217 25.30 8.96 6.68
CA SER A 217 26.16 9.38 7.79
C SER A 217 26.21 8.29 8.86
N ASP A 218 26.97 8.50 9.94
CA ASP A 218 27.01 7.57 11.07
C ASP A 218 25.70 7.55 11.86
N ASP A 219 24.98 8.68 11.92
CA ASP A 219 23.74 8.85 12.69
C ASP A 219 22.45 8.51 11.92
N PHE A 220 22.43 8.77 10.63
CA PHE A 220 21.23 8.68 9.79
C PHE A 220 21.56 8.38 8.33
N VAL A 221 20.59 7.81 7.62
CA VAL A 221 20.54 7.72 6.15
C VAL A 221 19.42 8.62 5.62
N VAL A 222 19.58 9.15 4.42
CA VAL A 222 18.58 9.98 3.75
C VAL A 222 18.17 9.32 2.44
N LEU A 223 16.88 9.17 2.17
CA LEU A 223 16.37 8.53 0.96
C LEU A 223 15.06 9.12 0.45
N ASN A 224 14.77 8.93 -0.84
CA ASN A 224 13.44 9.18 -1.40
C ASN A 224 12.42 8.16 -0.86
N ASP A 225 11.22 8.61 -0.44
CA ASP A 225 10.09 7.71 -0.14
C ASP A 225 9.68 7.00 -1.46
N LEU A 226 9.78 5.67 -1.49
CA LEU A 226 9.49 4.82 -2.67
C LEU A 226 8.03 4.96 -3.18
N TYR A 227 7.14 5.49 -2.37
CA TYR A 227 5.73 5.74 -2.66
C TYR A 227 5.38 7.19 -2.30
N PRO A 228 6.05 8.22 -2.86
CA PRO A 228 6.06 9.58 -2.32
C PRO A 228 4.65 10.17 -2.28
N LYS A 229 4.31 11.01 -1.29
CA LYS A 229 2.93 11.52 -1.14
C LYS A 229 2.71 12.92 -1.77
N ALA A 230 3.78 13.57 -2.21
CA ALA A 230 3.83 14.88 -2.88
C ALA A 230 4.90 14.87 -4.00
N LYS A 231 5.13 16.00 -4.70
CA LYS A 231 6.22 16.17 -5.68
C LYS A 231 7.58 15.71 -5.14
N ARG A 232 7.93 16.18 -3.93
CA ARG A 232 9.15 15.82 -3.19
C ARG A 232 8.78 15.24 -1.83
N HIS A 233 9.24 14.03 -1.55
CA HIS A 233 9.06 13.37 -0.27
C HIS A 233 10.29 12.52 0.06
N VAL A 234 11.06 12.98 1.04
CA VAL A 234 12.30 12.35 1.51
C VAL A 234 12.14 11.89 2.96
N LEU A 235 12.87 10.84 3.33
CA LEU A 235 12.96 10.30 4.68
C LEU A 235 14.40 10.49 5.18
N VAL A 236 14.57 11.03 6.38
CA VAL A 236 15.82 10.89 7.16
C VAL A 236 15.56 9.82 8.21
N VAL A 237 16.25 8.68 8.11
CA VAL A 237 16.04 7.49 8.95
C VAL A 237 17.21 7.33 9.90
N SER A 238 16.95 7.11 11.19
CA SER A 238 18.02 6.94 12.18
C SER A 238 18.76 5.61 12.00
N ARG A 239 20.08 5.61 12.24
CA ARG A 239 20.94 4.44 12.34
C ARG A 239 21.18 3.96 13.79
N LYS A 240 20.58 4.61 14.80
CA LYS A 240 20.65 4.10 16.19
C LYS A 240 19.72 2.89 16.33
N ASP A 241 20.28 1.73 16.69
CA ASP A 241 19.49 0.52 16.98
C ASP A 241 18.55 0.73 18.19
N GLY A 242 17.47 -0.04 18.24
CA GLY A 242 16.39 0.09 19.22
C GLY A 242 15.50 1.34 19.08
N LEU A 243 15.90 2.32 18.26
CA LEU A 243 15.14 3.55 18.04
C LEU A 243 14.06 3.38 16.95
N ASP A 244 13.13 2.46 17.20
CA ASP A 244 12.13 1.99 16.26
C ASP A 244 11.07 3.05 15.89
N SER A 245 10.72 3.93 16.82
CA SER A 245 9.65 4.93 16.69
C SER A 245 9.84 6.12 17.64
N LEU A 246 8.96 7.13 17.55
CA LEU A 246 8.96 8.24 18.52
C LEU A 246 8.68 7.79 19.97
N ALA A 247 8.02 6.64 20.19
CA ALA A 247 7.73 6.15 21.54
C ALA A 247 9.01 5.69 22.27
N ASP A 248 10.02 5.29 21.50
CA ASP A 248 11.31 4.81 21.99
C ASP A 248 12.25 5.98 22.31
N VAL A 249 12.05 7.13 21.65
CA VAL A 249 12.80 8.38 21.87
C VAL A 249 12.67 8.90 23.32
N LYS A 250 13.80 9.37 23.87
CA LYS A 250 13.98 9.92 25.23
C LYS A 250 14.95 11.10 25.17
N LYS A 251 15.09 11.89 26.25
CA LYS A 251 15.98 13.09 26.27
C LYS A 251 17.42 12.86 25.77
N GLU A 252 18.01 11.69 26.01
CA GLU A 252 19.34 11.31 25.49
C GLU A 252 19.44 11.35 23.94
N HIS A 253 18.32 11.19 23.24
CA HIS A 253 18.22 11.16 21.78
C HIS A 253 18.10 12.55 21.16
N LEU A 254 17.92 13.60 21.97
CA LEU A 254 17.71 14.96 21.49
C LEU A 254 18.83 15.48 20.55
N PRO A 255 20.13 15.18 20.76
CA PRO A 255 21.19 15.57 19.82
C PRO A 255 21.03 14.91 18.43
N LEU A 256 20.60 13.64 18.39
CA LEU A 256 20.34 12.90 17.16
C LEU A 256 19.11 13.46 16.43
N LEU A 257 18.01 13.74 17.14
CA LEU A 257 16.83 14.37 16.54
C LEU A 257 17.16 15.74 15.96
N ARG A 258 17.97 16.56 16.65
CA ARG A 258 18.45 17.85 16.11
C ARG A 258 19.28 17.66 14.83
N ARG A 259 20.20 16.68 14.78
CA ARG A 259 20.96 16.37 13.55
C ARG A 259 20.07 15.88 12.40
N MET A 260 19.10 15.00 12.67
CA MET A 260 18.11 14.56 11.68
C MET A 260 17.27 15.74 11.15
N HIS A 261 16.87 16.67 12.03
CA HIS A 261 16.15 17.88 11.65
C HIS A 261 16.99 18.79 10.76
N SER A 262 18.24 19.11 11.13
CA SER A 262 19.14 19.93 10.30
C SER A 262 19.41 19.30 8.92
N ALA A 263 19.55 17.96 8.85
CA ALA A 263 19.63 17.25 7.58
C ALA A 263 18.33 17.40 6.76
N GLY A 264 17.16 17.35 7.42
CA GLY A 264 15.88 17.61 6.78
C GLY A 264 15.74 19.04 6.24
N VAL A 265 16.23 20.05 6.96
CA VAL A 265 16.22 21.46 6.53
C VAL A 265 17.13 21.65 5.31
N LYS A 266 18.36 21.14 5.36
CA LYS A 266 19.32 21.08 4.24
C LYS A 266 18.69 20.51 2.96
N TRP A 267 17.97 19.39 3.07
CA TRP A 267 17.29 18.77 1.92
C TRP A 267 16.04 19.54 1.46
N ALA A 268 15.30 20.17 2.37
CA ALA A 268 14.20 21.07 1.99
C ALA A 268 14.70 22.32 1.25
N GLN A 269 15.78 22.94 1.71
CA GLN A 269 16.43 24.08 1.06
C GLN A 269 16.87 23.72 -0.37
N LYS A 270 17.59 22.61 -0.55
CA LYS A 270 18.00 22.13 -1.87
C LYS A 270 16.82 21.94 -2.82
N PHE A 271 15.68 21.43 -2.34
CA PHE A 271 14.49 21.31 -3.19
C PHE A 271 13.75 22.64 -3.43
N LEU A 272 13.96 23.67 -2.60
CA LEU A 272 13.48 25.04 -2.84
C LEU A 272 14.38 25.82 -3.80
N GLU A 273 15.66 25.44 -3.93
CA GLU A 273 16.55 25.88 -5.01
C GLU A 273 16.15 25.24 -6.36
N GLU A 274 15.69 23.99 -6.35
CA GLU A 274 15.18 23.28 -7.55
C GLU A 274 13.73 23.70 -7.94
N ASP A 275 12.85 24.02 -6.98
CA ASP A 275 11.46 24.45 -7.20
C ASP A 275 10.98 25.36 -6.06
N SER A 276 11.22 26.67 -6.18
CA SER A 276 10.86 27.69 -5.19
C SER A 276 9.34 27.91 -5.02
N SER A 277 8.50 27.25 -5.81
CA SER A 277 7.04 27.25 -5.61
C SER A 277 6.59 26.29 -4.50
N LEU A 278 7.49 25.44 -4.00
CA LEU A 278 7.20 24.49 -2.94
C LEU A 278 7.16 25.14 -1.56
N VAL A 279 6.49 24.43 -0.65
CA VAL A 279 6.55 24.67 0.80
C VAL A 279 6.69 23.29 1.43
N PHE A 280 7.57 23.11 2.42
CA PHE A 280 7.84 21.83 3.07
C PHE A 280 7.32 21.82 4.52
N ARG A 281 6.99 20.62 5.03
CA ARG A 281 6.91 20.33 6.47
C ARG A 281 7.90 19.23 6.81
N LEU A 282 8.48 19.34 8.00
CA LEU A 282 9.38 18.35 8.61
C LEU A 282 8.66 17.73 9.81
N GLY A 283 8.48 16.42 9.85
CA GLY A 283 7.81 15.79 10.99
C GLY A 283 7.66 14.28 10.90
N TYR A 284 7.03 13.72 11.92
CA TYR A 284 6.94 12.28 12.17
C TYR A 284 5.48 11.82 12.20
N HIS A 285 5.23 10.57 11.82
CA HIS A 285 3.97 9.92 12.15
C HIS A 285 3.96 9.48 13.61
N SER A 286 2.94 9.91 14.36
CA SER A 286 2.65 9.48 15.74
C SER A 286 2.68 7.95 15.91
N VAL A 287 1.98 7.20 15.05
CA VAL A 287 2.10 5.73 14.96
C VAL A 287 2.72 5.35 13.61
N PRO A 288 4.04 5.09 13.54
CA PRO A 288 4.70 4.81 12.26
C PRO A 288 4.31 3.44 11.67
N SER A 289 4.23 3.41 10.33
CA SER A 289 3.89 2.23 9.55
C SER A 289 5.05 1.27 9.30
N MET A 290 6.29 1.72 9.52
CA MET A 290 7.52 0.95 9.30
C MET A 290 8.54 1.30 10.39
N ARG A 291 9.46 0.38 10.65
CA ARG A 291 10.71 0.54 11.42
C ARG A 291 11.83 0.87 10.43
N GLN A 292 12.83 1.71 10.69
CA GLN A 292 13.21 2.45 11.92
C GLN A 292 12.55 3.83 12.02
N LEU A 293 12.81 4.59 13.10
CA LEU A 293 12.40 6.00 13.24
C LEU A 293 12.84 6.82 12.03
N HIS A 294 11.87 7.46 11.37
CA HIS A 294 12.07 8.25 10.16
C HIS A 294 11.36 9.61 10.24
N LEU A 295 12.12 10.68 10.02
CA LEU A 295 11.64 12.03 9.80
C LEU A 295 11.19 12.17 8.34
N HIS A 296 9.96 12.59 8.10
CA HIS A 296 9.47 12.96 6.77
C HIS A 296 9.82 14.42 6.45
N ILE A 297 10.35 14.64 5.24
CA ILE A 297 10.52 15.94 4.61
C ILE A 297 9.60 15.97 3.40
N ILE A 298 8.45 16.64 3.53
CA ILE A 298 7.36 16.53 2.56
C ILE A 298 6.84 17.89 2.07
N SER A 299 6.86 18.03 0.75
CA SER A 299 6.29 19.18 0.04
C SER A 299 4.76 19.21 0.13
N GLN A 300 4.18 20.40 0.32
CA GLN A 300 2.78 20.63 0.66
C GLN A 300 1.85 20.78 -0.55
N ASP A 301 2.32 20.47 -1.76
CA ASP A 301 1.49 20.32 -2.96
C ASP A 301 0.68 19.01 -2.95
N PHE A 302 1.19 17.97 -2.29
CA PHE A 302 0.59 16.63 -2.24
C PHE A 302 0.25 16.03 -3.62
N ASN A 303 0.95 16.45 -4.67
CA ASN A 303 0.72 16.00 -6.03
C ASN A 303 1.56 14.76 -6.38
N SER A 304 1.11 13.60 -5.89
CA SER A 304 1.67 12.30 -6.29
C SER A 304 0.60 11.30 -6.70
N ALA A 305 0.97 10.34 -7.57
CA ALA A 305 0.15 9.16 -7.89
C ALA A 305 0.08 8.14 -6.72
N SER A 306 0.98 8.22 -5.74
CA SER A 306 0.99 7.36 -4.54
C SER A 306 0.19 7.91 -3.35
N LEU A 307 -0.32 9.16 -3.44
CA LEU A 307 -1.42 9.63 -2.60
C LEU A 307 -2.74 9.03 -3.11
N LYS A 308 -3.07 7.83 -2.61
CA LYS A 308 -4.15 6.96 -3.15
C LYS A 308 -5.41 6.88 -2.30
N ASN A 309 -5.33 7.14 -0.99
CA ASN A 309 -6.42 6.89 -0.05
C ASN A 309 -6.45 7.88 1.12
N LYS A 310 -7.52 7.79 1.93
CA LYS A 310 -7.77 8.67 3.07
C LYS A 310 -6.70 8.58 4.18
N LYS A 311 -6.19 7.38 4.51
CA LYS A 311 -5.12 7.22 5.50
C LYS A 311 -3.85 7.96 5.05
N HIS A 312 -3.49 7.90 3.75
CA HIS A 312 -2.34 8.63 3.19
C HIS A 312 -2.51 10.16 3.22
N TRP A 313 -3.74 10.67 3.24
CA TRP A 313 -3.99 12.11 3.38
C TRP A 313 -3.94 12.55 4.84
N ASN A 314 -4.76 11.90 5.67
CA ASN A 314 -4.95 12.31 7.06
C ASN A 314 -3.66 12.10 7.88
N SER A 315 -2.79 11.14 7.53
CA SER A 315 -1.54 10.92 8.27
C SER A 315 -0.56 12.09 8.19
N PHE A 316 -0.65 12.96 7.17
CA PHE A 316 0.20 14.14 6.98
C PHE A 316 -0.52 15.49 7.27
N THR A 317 -1.84 15.49 7.41
CA THR A 317 -2.67 16.73 7.42
C THR A 317 -3.63 16.84 8.63
N THR A 318 -3.43 15.97 9.62
CA THR A 318 -4.07 15.99 10.95
C THR A 318 -3.00 15.94 12.04
N THR A 319 -3.41 15.94 13.31
CA THR A 319 -2.55 15.72 14.49
C THR A 319 -1.82 14.37 14.52
N PHE A 320 -2.08 13.47 13.55
CA PHE A 320 -1.27 12.28 13.34
C PHE A 320 0.17 12.59 12.89
N PHE A 321 0.37 13.75 12.25
CA PHE A 321 1.68 14.28 11.86
C PHE A 321 2.17 15.26 12.94
N LEU A 322 3.27 14.91 13.60
CA LEU A 322 3.89 15.70 14.64
C LEU A 322 5.07 16.47 14.03
N ASP A 323 4.98 17.80 13.96
CA ASP A 323 6.05 18.63 13.40
C ASP A 323 7.34 18.48 14.22
N SER A 324 8.47 18.34 13.53
CA SER A 324 9.75 17.98 14.14
C SER A 324 10.25 19.02 15.15
N VAL A 325 9.87 20.28 14.98
CA VAL A 325 10.17 21.39 15.89
C VAL A 325 9.47 21.21 17.24
N ASP A 326 8.18 20.91 17.25
CA ASP A 326 7.39 20.68 18.47
C ASP A 326 7.84 19.40 19.18
N VAL A 327 8.17 18.35 18.42
CA VAL A 327 8.71 17.09 18.97
C VAL A 327 10.05 17.33 19.69
N ILE A 328 10.95 18.11 19.09
CA ILE A 328 12.25 18.46 19.70
C ILE A 328 12.06 19.31 20.96
N GLU A 329 11.18 20.31 20.92
CA GLU A 329 10.84 21.16 22.06
C GLU A 329 10.23 20.35 23.22
N GLU A 330 9.26 19.47 22.93
CA GLU A 330 8.58 18.66 23.92
C GLU A 330 9.50 17.63 24.59
N ILE A 331 10.40 17.01 23.82
CA ILE A 331 11.40 16.07 24.37
C ILE A 331 12.43 16.81 25.23
N ASP A 332 12.81 18.04 24.90
CA ASP A 332 13.69 18.83 25.76
C ASP A 332 12.98 19.23 27.06
N GLN A 333 11.73 19.71 26.98
CA GLN A 333 10.94 20.13 28.15
C GLN A 333 10.53 18.97 29.07
N ARG A 334 10.11 17.82 28.52
CA ARG A 334 9.42 16.74 29.26
C ARG A 334 10.12 15.38 29.20
N GLY A 335 11.17 15.25 28.41
CA GLY A 335 11.95 14.02 28.26
C GLY A 335 11.41 13.00 27.25
N SER A 336 10.18 13.15 26.77
CA SER A 336 9.54 12.31 25.74
C SER A 336 8.39 13.05 25.05
N ALA A 337 8.11 12.73 23.79
CA ALA A 337 7.00 13.30 23.03
C ALA A 337 5.62 12.73 23.43
N THR A 338 4.57 13.52 23.32
CA THR A 338 3.17 13.13 23.57
C THR A 338 2.59 12.49 22.32
N ILE A 339 2.51 11.16 22.31
CA ILE A 339 2.04 10.39 21.16
C ILE A 339 0.60 9.97 21.36
N SER A 340 -0.31 10.50 20.53
CA SER A 340 -1.67 9.96 20.44
C SER A 340 -1.68 8.67 19.64
N SER A 341 -2.30 7.63 20.18
CA SER A 341 -2.60 6.37 19.49
C SER A 341 -3.98 6.37 18.80
N ASP A 342 -4.65 7.53 18.67
CA ASP A 342 -6.00 7.61 18.11
C ASP A 342 -6.02 7.54 16.58
N ASP A 343 -5.89 6.33 16.04
CA ASP A 343 -6.00 6.02 14.61
C ASP A 343 -7.34 6.47 13.96
N ARG A 344 -8.35 6.91 14.74
CA ARG A 344 -9.61 7.49 14.22
C ARG A 344 -9.35 8.73 13.35
N VAL A 345 -8.30 9.51 13.64
CA VAL A 345 -7.95 10.68 12.81
C VAL A 345 -7.67 10.29 11.36
N LEU A 346 -7.15 9.08 11.13
CA LEU A 346 -6.91 8.51 9.79
C LEU A 346 -8.20 8.17 9.03
N ALA A 347 -9.32 8.07 9.75
CA ALA A 347 -10.66 7.80 9.21
C ALA A 347 -11.53 9.07 9.03
N MET A 348 -11.09 10.24 9.50
CA MET A 348 -11.79 11.53 9.33
C MET A 348 -12.08 11.89 7.87
N GLU A 349 -13.04 12.78 7.63
CA GLU A 349 -13.31 13.34 6.29
C GLU A 349 -12.06 14.01 5.67
N LEU A 350 -11.99 14.07 4.34
CA LEU A 350 -10.84 14.67 3.65
C LEU A 350 -10.99 16.20 3.66
N ARG A 351 -10.26 16.88 4.54
CA ARG A 351 -10.22 18.36 4.56
C ARG A 351 -8.97 18.90 3.87
N CYS A 352 -9.12 19.95 3.07
CA CYS A 352 -7.99 20.68 2.49
C CYS A 352 -7.06 21.21 3.60
N HIS A 353 -5.74 21.06 3.44
CA HIS A 353 -4.78 21.49 4.47
C HIS A 353 -4.66 23.01 4.60
N ARG A 354 -5.12 23.76 3.60
CA ARG A 354 -5.25 25.23 3.58
C ARG A 354 -6.61 25.67 4.11
N CYS A 355 -7.62 25.77 3.23
CA CYS A 355 -8.95 26.30 3.56
C CYS A 355 -9.88 25.40 4.40
N ARG A 356 -9.45 24.19 4.79
CA ARG A 356 -10.22 23.20 5.59
C ARG A 356 -11.56 22.73 4.97
N SER A 357 -11.85 23.05 3.72
CA SER A 357 -13.02 22.56 2.97
C SER A 357 -13.03 21.03 2.90
N ALA A 358 -14.22 20.41 3.00
CA ALA A 358 -14.38 18.96 2.97
C ALA A 358 -14.55 18.43 1.53
N HIS A 359 -13.98 17.26 1.25
CA HIS A 359 -14.01 16.59 -0.04
C HIS A 359 -14.45 15.12 0.09
N PRO A 360 -15.22 14.58 -0.87
CA PRO A 360 -15.74 13.21 -0.77
C PRO A 360 -14.71 12.13 -1.13
N ASN A 361 -13.67 12.47 -1.90
CA ASN A 361 -12.64 11.52 -2.36
C ASN A 361 -11.32 12.22 -2.73
N ILE A 362 -10.26 11.43 -2.84
CA ILE A 362 -8.90 11.90 -3.15
C ILE A 362 -8.83 12.63 -4.52
N PRO A 363 -9.48 12.17 -5.61
CA PRO A 363 -9.48 12.92 -6.88
C PRO A 363 -10.02 14.36 -6.77
N LYS A 364 -11.19 14.57 -6.14
CA LYS A 364 -11.75 15.92 -5.94
C LYS A 364 -10.87 16.77 -5.01
N LEU A 365 -10.31 16.15 -3.97
CA LEU A 365 -9.36 16.81 -3.06
C LEU A 365 -8.09 17.28 -3.80
N LYS A 366 -7.45 16.43 -4.60
CA LYS A 366 -6.25 16.80 -5.37
C LYS A 366 -6.53 17.91 -6.40
N SER A 367 -7.66 17.83 -7.10
CA SER A 367 -8.12 18.89 -8.02
C SER A 367 -8.31 20.23 -7.31
N HIS A 368 -8.86 20.21 -6.09
CA HIS A 368 -8.98 21.41 -5.27
C HIS A 368 -7.62 21.93 -4.77
N ILE A 369 -6.72 21.08 -4.27
CA ILE A 369 -5.40 21.50 -3.76
C ILE A 369 -4.60 22.22 -4.87
N ALA A 370 -4.62 21.70 -6.09
CA ALA A 370 -3.96 22.30 -7.26
C ALA A 370 -4.50 23.69 -7.66
N SER A 371 -5.63 24.13 -7.08
CA SER A 371 -6.26 25.44 -7.33
C SER A 371 -6.51 26.26 -6.04
N CYS A 372 -6.13 25.75 -4.87
CA CYS A 372 -6.46 26.34 -3.57
C CYS A 372 -5.50 27.50 -3.21
N LYS A 373 -5.95 28.74 -3.47
CA LYS A 373 -5.19 29.97 -3.18
C LYS A 373 -5.24 30.43 -1.71
N SER A 374 -5.94 29.73 -0.82
CA SER A 374 -5.98 30.08 0.60
C SER A 374 -4.62 29.89 1.28
N SER A 375 -4.36 30.70 2.30
CA SER A 375 -3.24 30.52 3.22
C SER A 375 -3.31 29.19 3.96
N PHE A 376 -2.17 28.77 4.52
CA PHE A 376 -2.16 27.72 5.53
C PHE A 376 -2.80 28.24 6.84
N PRO A 377 -3.38 27.36 7.67
CA PRO A 377 -3.82 27.71 9.02
C PRO A 377 -2.71 28.38 9.83
N SER A 378 -3.06 29.39 10.62
CA SER A 378 -2.13 30.24 11.37
C SER A 378 -1.13 29.47 12.24
N HIS A 379 -1.53 28.35 12.84
CA HIS A 379 -0.62 27.53 13.65
C HIS A 379 0.53 26.90 12.84
N LEU A 380 0.39 26.70 11.53
CA LEU A 380 1.48 26.21 10.67
C LEU A 380 2.42 27.33 10.20
N LEU A 381 1.98 28.59 10.29
CA LEU A 381 2.76 29.80 9.92
C LEU A 381 3.64 30.30 11.11
N GLN A 382 3.97 29.41 12.04
CA GLN A 382 4.65 29.72 13.31
C GLN A 382 5.65 28.59 13.65
N LYS A 383 6.72 28.93 14.38
CA LYS A 383 7.79 28.00 14.80
C LYS A 383 8.39 27.18 13.64
N ASP A 384 8.47 27.76 12.44
CA ASP A 384 9.16 27.15 11.28
C ASP A 384 8.65 25.76 10.88
N ARG A 385 7.38 25.46 11.23
CA ARG A 385 6.67 24.25 10.80
C ARG A 385 6.54 24.17 9.28
N LEU A 386 6.48 25.33 8.60
CA LEU A 386 6.46 25.46 7.14
C LEU A 386 7.75 26.11 6.64
N LEU A 387 8.54 25.38 5.85
CA LEU A 387 9.75 25.88 5.21
C LEU A 387 9.45 26.31 3.77
N SER A 388 9.93 27.48 3.36
CA SER A 388 9.72 28.08 2.04
C SER A 388 10.93 28.96 1.69
N SER A 389 11.13 29.30 0.41
CA SER A 389 12.22 30.22 0.03
C SER A 389 12.12 31.56 0.79
N SER A 390 10.90 32.05 1.08
CA SER A 390 10.69 33.28 1.85
C SER A 390 11.05 33.18 3.33
N THR A 391 11.03 31.98 3.95
CA THR A 391 11.45 31.81 5.35
C THR A 391 12.93 31.48 5.46
N MET A 392 13.45 30.62 4.58
CA MET A 392 14.86 30.18 4.61
C MET A 392 15.87 31.31 4.35
N HIS A 393 15.49 32.38 3.65
CA HIS A 393 16.38 33.52 3.43
C HIS A 393 16.55 34.44 4.65
N MET A 394 15.70 34.35 5.69
CA MET A 394 15.78 35.25 6.85
C MET A 394 16.88 34.86 7.86
N ASP A 395 17.40 33.63 7.80
CA ASP A 395 18.50 33.16 8.63
C ASP A 395 19.90 33.43 8.02
N CYS A 396 19.97 34.12 6.87
CA CYS A 396 21.19 34.42 6.12
C CYS A 396 21.46 35.93 5.94
N THR A 397 20.84 36.79 6.76
CA THR A 397 21.02 38.25 6.77
C THR A 397 21.10 38.79 8.19
#